data_AF-A0A924EL93-F1
#
_entry.id   AF-A0A924EL93-F1
#
_cell.length_a   1.000
_cell.length_b   1.000
_cell.length_c   1.000
_cell.angle_alpha   90.00
_cell.angle_beta   90.00
_cell.angle_gamma   90.00
#
_symmetry.space_group_name_H-M   'P 1'
#
loop_
_entity.id
_entity.type
_entity.pdbx_description
1 polymer ?
#
loop_
_entity_poly.entity_id
_entity_poly.type
_entity_poly.pdbx_seq_one_letter_code
_entity_poly.pdbx_strand_id
1 'polypeptide(L)'
;MSLEITINDAIKDAMRAKDKVALDALRAVKSQVLLLKTEAKGAEVSDEQVITILQRMVKQRKDSYDQFTAQNRTDLAEVETAQSKVIE
;
A
#
# COMPACT_ATOMS: atom_id res chain seq x y z
N MET A 1 -1.26 -19.22 -5.61
CA MET A 1 -2.19 -18.11 -5.29
C MET A 1 -1.42 -16.84 -5.60
N SER A 2 -1.90 -15.96 -6.48
CA SER A 2 -1.15 -14.75 -6.83
C SER A 2 -1.26 -13.70 -5.73
N LEU A 3 -0.24 -12.85 -5.58
CA LEU A 3 -0.19 -11.82 -4.54
C LEU A 3 -1.33 -10.81 -4.71
N GLU A 4 -1.76 -10.57 -5.95
CA GLU A 4 -2.92 -9.72 -6.25
C GLU A 4 -4.24 -10.26 -5.68
N ILE A 5 -4.44 -11.59 -5.70
CA ILE A 5 -5.63 -12.20 -5.08
C ILE A 5 -5.57 -11.98 -3.56
N THR A 6 -4.41 -12.20 -2.95
CA THR A 6 -4.19 -11.98 -1.52
C THR A 6 -4.51 -10.53 -1.12
N ILE A 7 -4.04 -9.54 -1.90
CA ILE A 7 -4.35 -8.12 -1.66
C ILE A 7 -5.86 -7.86 -1.73
N ASN A 8 -6.54 -8.43 -2.73
CA ASN A 8 -7.99 -8.25 -2.88
C ASN A 8 -8.79 -8.88 -1.74
N ASP A 9 -8.35 -10.02 -1.21
CA ASP A 9 -9.01 -10.66 -0.07
C ASP A 9 -8.73 -9.89 1.23
N ALA A 10 -7.50 -9.42 1.44
CA ALA A 10 -7.17 -8.54 2.56
C ALA A 10 -8.01 -7.25 2.56
N ILE A 11 -8.30 -6.67 1.39
CA ILE A 11 -9.21 -5.52 1.27
C ILE A 11 -10.61 -5.88 1.78
N LYS A 12 -11.15 -7.04 1.41
CA LYS A 12 -12.47 -7.49 1.88
C LYS A 12 -12.46 -7.69 3.40
N ASP A 13 -11.39 -8.25 3.94
CA ASP A 13 -11.25 -8.46 5.38
C ASP A 13 -11.16 -7.15 6.15
N ALA A 14 -10.38 -6.19 5.66
CA ALA A 14 -10.34 -4.83 6.23
C ALA A 14 -11.71 -4.14 6.19
N MET A 15 -12.49 -4.33 5.10
CA MET A 15 -13.86 -3.82 5.02
C MET A 15 -14.78 -4.46 6.07
N ARG A 16 -14.69 -5.78 6.28
CA ARG A 16 -15.49 -6.50 7.29
C ARG A 16 -15.12 -6.09 8.71
N ALA A 17 -13.82 -5.94 8.97
CA ALA A 17 -13.27 -5.51 10.25
C ALA A 17 -13.52 -4.02 10.54
N LYS A 18 -13.95 -3.23 9.54
CA LYS A 18 -14.04 -1.76 9.60
C LYS A 18 -12.70 -1.11 9.93
N ASP A 19 -11.59 -1.76 9.56
CA ASP A 19 -10.25 -1.22 9.73
C ASP A 19 -9.97 -0.24 8.59
N LYS A 20 -10.17 1.05 8.87
CA LYS A 20 -9.97 2.11 7.89
C LYS A 20 -8.51 2.24 7.46
N VAL A 21 -7.56 2.07 8.39
CA VAL A 21 -6.13 2.22 8.08
C VAL A 21 -5.69 1.13 7.13
N ALA A 22 -6.04 -0.13 7.45
CA ALA A 22 -5.71 -1.25 6.57
C ALA A 22 -6.39 -1.11 5.20
N LEU A 23 -7.67 -0.71 5.20
CA LEU A 23 -8.43 -0.53 3.97
C LEU A 23 -7.82 0.52 3.04
N ASP A 24 -7.42 1.67 3.59
CA ASP A 24 -6.82 2.76 2.81
C ASP A 24 -5.44 2.35 2.27
N ALA A 25 -4.61 1.70 3.10
CA ALA A 25 -3.30 1.19 2.69
C ALA A 25 -3.40 0.15 1.55
N LEU A 26 -4.28 -0.85 1.71
CA LEU A 26 -4.43 -1.93 0.73
C LEU A 26 -5.06 -1.44 -0.58
N ARG A 27 -5.97 -0.45 -0.54
CA ARG A 27 -6.51 0.19 -1.75
C ARG A 27 -5.45 0.99 -2.49
N ALA A 28 -4.57 1.69 -1.77
CA ALA A 28 -3.43 2.37 -2.38
C ALA A 28 -2.51 1.38 -3.12
N VAL A 29 -2.22 0.23 -2.50
CA VAL A 29 -1.45 -0.86 -3.14
C VAL A 29 -2.14 -1.33 -4.41
N LYS A 30 -3.45 -1.65 -4.34
CA LYS A 30 -4.22 -2.09 -5.51
C LYS A 30 -4.19 -1.06 -6.65
N SER A 31 -4.25 0.23 -6.32
CA SER A 31 -4.16 1.30 -7.31
C SER A 31 -2.81 1.31 -8.03
N GLN A 32 -1.71 1.07 -7.31
CA GLN A 32 -0.37 0.99 -7.92
C GLN A 32 -0.21 -0.23 -8.82
N VAL A 33 -0.77 -1.39 -8.42
CA VAL A 33 -0.79 -2.60 -9.26
C VAL A 33 -1.59 -2.35 -10.54
N LEU A 34 -2.76 -1.70 -10.45
CA LEU A 34 -3.57 -1.36 -11.62
C LEU A 34 -2.87 -0.37 -12.56
N LEU A 35 -2.14 0.60 -12.00
CA LEU A 35 -1.33 1.53 -12.78
C LEU A 35 -0.26 0.76 -13.58
N LEU A 36 0.47 -0.15 -12.93
CA LEU A 36 1.47 -0.97 -13.61
C LEU A 36 0.85 -1.82 -14.73
N LYS A 37 -0.32 -2.42 -14.50
CA LYS A 37 -1.07 -3.15 -15.56
C LYS A 37 -1.40 -2.26 -16.74
N THR A 38 -1.79 -1.02 -16.47
CA THR A 38 -2.12 -0.04 -17.50
C THR A 38 -0.88 0.34 -18.31
N GLU A 39 0.25 0.60 -17.64
CA GLU A 39 1.55 0.88 -18.28
C GLU A 39 2.05 -0.31 -19.12
N ALA A 40 1.84 -1.53 -18.62
CA ALA A 40 2.17 -2.78 -19.31
C ALA A 40 1.16 -3.17 -20.39
N LYS A 41 0.21 -2.29 -20.75
CA LYS A 41 -0.84 -2.50 -21.77
C LYS A 41 -1.66 -3.78 -21.55
N GLY A 42 -1.94 -4.10 -20.29
CA GLY A 42 -2.74 -5.26 -19.90
C GLY A 42 -1.96 -6.57 -19.81
N ALA A 43 -0.63 -6.56 -19.90
CA ALA A 43 0.18 -7.73 -19.57
C ALA A 43 -0.02 -8.15 -18.09
N GLU A 44 0.16 -9.44 -17.82
CA GLU A 44 0.11 -9.96 -16.45
C GLU A 44 1.22 -9.31 -15.61
N VAL A 45 0.85 -8.94 -14.39
CA VAL A 45 1.81 -8.43 -13.40
C VAL A 45 2.29 -9.62 -12.57
N SER A 46 3.60 -9.84 -12.57
CA SER A 46 4.20 -10.92 -11.77
C SER A 46 4.21 -10.56 -10.29
N ASP A 47 4.22 -11.57 -9.42
CA ASP A 47 4.32 -11.35 -7.97
C ASP A 47 5.59 -10.57 -7.59
N GLU A 48 6.69 -10.73 -8.34
CA GLU A 48 7.94 -9.97 -8.16
C GLU A 48 7.75 -8.47 -8.42
N GLN A 49 6.96 -8.12 -9.43
CA GLN A 49 6.60 -6.73 -9.71
C GLN A 49 5.71 -6.16 -8.62
N VAL A 50 4.77 -6.96 -8.09
CA VAL A 50 3.94 -6.54 -6.95
C VAL A 50 4.81 -6.32 -5.69
N ILE A 51 5.74 -7.24 -5.39
CA ILE A 51 6.68 -7.08 -4.26
C ILE A 51 7.50 -5.79 -4.42
N THR A 52 7.98 -5.51 -5.64
CA THR A 52 8.71 -4.27 -5.93
C THR A 52 7.85 -3.03 -5.65
N ILE A 53 6.56 -3.06 -6.00
CA ILE A 53 5.60 -2.00 -5.68
C ILE A 53 5.45 -1.84 -4.16
N LEU A 54 5.26 -2.94 -3.42
CA LEU A 54 5.09 -2.93 -1.96
C LEU A 54 6.32 -2.30 -1.28
N GLN A 55 7.53 -2.74 -1.64
CA GLN A 55 8.78 -2.20 -1.10
C GLN A 55 8.92 -0.70 -1.36
N ARG A 56 8.61 -0.26 -2.58
CA ARG A 56 8.62 1.16 -2.95
C ARG A 56 7.62 1.96 -2.11
N MET A 57 6.42 1.43 -1.90
CA MET A 57 5.39 2.09 -1.09
C MET A 57 5.80 2.19 0.38
N VAL A 58 6.35 1.14 0.97
CA VAL A 58 6.90 1.17 2.35
C VAL A 58 7.96 2.26 2.47
N LYS A 59 8.88 2.34 1.49
CA LYS A 59 9.91 3.39 1.47
C LYS A 59 9.30 4.79 1.39
N GLN A 60 8.37 5.02 0.47
CA GLN A 60 7.70 6.32 0.31
C GLN A 60 7.03 6.78 1.61
N ARG A 61 6.39 5.86 2.34
CA ARG A 61 5.75 6.17 3.63
C ARG A 61 6.75 6.48 4.73
N LYS A 62 7.88 5.77 4.79
CA LYS A 62 8.99 6.08 5.71
C LYS A 62 9.56 7.47 5.41
N ASP A 63 9.78 7.78 4.14
CA ASP A 63 10.26 9.10 3.71
C ASP A 63 9.23 10.21 4.07
N SER A 64 7.92 9.97 3.88
CA SER A 64 6.86 10.91 4.29
C SER A 64 6.74 11.06 5.82
N TYR A 65 6.92 9.98 6.57
CA TYR A 65 6.96 10.01 8.04
C TYR A 65 8.07 10.96 8.54
N ASP A 66 9.27 10.84 7.99
CA ASP A 66 10.41 11.68 8.36
C ASP A 66 10.12 13.16 8.02
N GLN A 67 9.53 13.42 6.85
CA GLN A 67 9.14 14.78 6.43
C GLN A 67 8.08 15.39 7.35
N PHE A 68 7.04 14.64 7.71
CA PHE A 68 5.99 15.13 8.60
C PHE A 68 6.50 15.34 10.02
N THR A 69 7.35 14.44 10.51
CA THR A 69 8.01 14.57 11.82
C THR A 69 8.87 15.83 11.87
N ALA A 70 9.67 16.09 10.82
CA ALA A 70 10.49 17.30 10.71
C ALA A 70 9.67 18.60 10.71
N GLN A 71 8.40 18.55 10.28
CA GLN A 71 7.47 19.68 10.27
C GLN A 71 6.57 19.75 11.52
N ASN A 72 6.82 18.91 12.54
CA ASN A 72 5.97 18.77 13.73
C ASN A 72 4.50 18.40 13.42
N ARG A 73 4.27 17.65 12.34
CA ARG A 73 2.96 17.12 11.91
C ARG A 73 2.82 15.65 12.33
N THR A 74 2.87 15.40 13.64
CA THR A 74 2.79 14.03 14.20
C THR A 74 1.50 13.32 13.81
N ASP A 75 0.40 14.06 13.66
CA ASP A 75 -0.89 13.55 13.17
C ASP A 75 -0.78 12.84 11.82
N LEU A 76 0.01 13.40 10.89
CA LEU A 76 0.24 12.81 9.57
C LEU A 76 1.30 11.72 9.61
N ALA A 77 2.33 11.89 10.42
CA ALA A 77 3.40 10.90 10.60
C ALA A 77 2.85 9.56 11.12
N GLU A 78 1.95 9.61 12.10
CA GLU A 78 1.30 8.40 12.64
C GLU A 78 0.49 7.65 11.59
N VAL A 79 -0.21 8.37 10.70
CA VAL A 79 -0.95 7.76 9.58
C VAL A 79 0.01 7.03 8.64
N GLU A 80 1.13 7.64 8.27
CA GLU A 80 2.10 7.00 7.36
C GLU A 80 2.73 5.75 7.97
N THR A 81 3.08 5.81 9.26
CA THR A 81 3.63 4.64 9.97
C THR A 81 2.59 3.52 10.07
N ALA A 82 1.34 3.86 10.40
CA ALA A 82 0.27 2.87 10.52
C ALA A 82 -0.01 2.19 9.17
N GLN A 83 -0.05 2.96 8.07
CA GLN A 83 -0.22 2.39 6.73
C GLN A 83 1.02 1.62 6.26
N SER A 84 2.24 2.05 6.62
CA SER A 84 3.47 1.31 6.30
C SER A 84 3.47 -0.09 6.93
N LYS A 85 3.04 -0.21 8.20
CA LYS A 85 2.96 -1.50 8.91
C LYS A 85 1.95 -2.48 8.32
N VAL A 86 0.95 -2.00 7.58
CA VAL A 86 -0.01 -2.86 6.88
C VAL A 86 0.59 -3.44 5.59
N ILE A 87 1.52 -2.71 4.96
CA ILE A 87 2.09 -3.06 3.65
C ILE A 87 3.35 -3.95 3.80
N GLU A 88 4.09 -3.77 4.89
CA GLU A 88 5.27 -4.57 5.28
C GLU A 88 4.90 -6.01 5.69
#